data_AF-A0A6M5YWE5-F1
#
_entry.id   AF-A0A6M5YWE5-F1
#
_cell.length_a   1.000
_cell.length_b   1.000
_cell.length_c   1.000
_cell.angle_alpha   90.00
_cell.angle_beta   90.00
_cell.angle_gamma   90.00
#
_symmetry.space_group_name_H-M   'P 1'
#
loop_
_entity.id
_entity.type
_entity.pdbx_description
1 polymer ?
#
loop_
_entity_poly.entity_id
_entity_poly.type
_entity_poly.pdbx_seq_one_letter_code
_entity_poly.pdbx_strand_id
1 'polypeptide(L)'
;MYESEEILMKELQFSLYEVFGYLLPGTALCAGLGLVFWALYFPRPAILFDLKTAEVWVTFITFGYVAGHVAQAIGNKIVKQFTSAEEKIVTDSNAFPAELVKACREKVAKMLTTDSQPGLVLADGSNAAEPAKDLPPLWLYRFCDDAVLRSGKLGEREVYIYREGFYRGTFVGFVVLTVGWVAFALRLWFGAENGTARIGTAEMTGARVAYFAVLSAVAARFLWVRYWRFAEYRVTQALLGFLTIKDKASDKTEDKVVKNETN
;
A
#
# COMPACT_ATOMS: atom_id res chain seq x y z
N MET A 1 -6.71 -1.59 -33.92
CA MET A 1 -6.32 -2.90 -33.37
C MET A 1 -5.46 -2.72 -32.11
N TYR A 2 -4.44 -1.85 -32.10
CA TYR A 2 -3.69 -1.54 -30.85
C TYR A 2 -4.55 -0.94 -29.71
N GLU A 3 -5.48 -0.05 -30.03
CA GLU A 3 -6.32 0.60 -29.01
C GLU A 3 -7.24 -0.38 -28.27
N SER A 4 -7.78 -1.41 -28.96
CA SER A 4 -8.64 -2.42 -28.33
C SER A 4 -7.87 -3.35 -27.38
N GLU A 5 -6.62 -3.69 -27.72
CA GLU A 5 -5.77 -4.50 -26.83
C GLU A 5 -5.37 -3.72 -25.58
N GLU A 6 -5.07 -2.43 -25.72
CA GLU A 6 -4.74 -1.57 -24.59
C GLU A 6 -5.92 -1.43 -23.60
N ILE A 7 -7.14 -1.27 -24.11
CA ILE A 7 -8.36 -1.20 -23.28
C ILE A 7 -8.57 -2.51 -22.53
N LEU A 8 -8.49 -3.65 -23.22
CA LEU A 8 -8.68 -4.97 -22.60
C LEU A 8 -7.65 -5.23 -21.49
N MET A 9 -6.39 -4.83 -21.70
CA MET A 9 -5.34 -4.98 -20.70
C MET A 9 -5.58 -4.11 -19.46
N LYS A 10 -6.14 -2.90 -19.62
CA LYS A 10 -6.50 -2.02 -18.50
C LYS A 10 -7.69 -2.59 -17.70
N GLU A 11 -8.70 -3.14 -18.36
CA GLU A 11 -9.86 -3.76 -17.71
C GLU A 11 -9.48 -5.02 -16.90
N LEU A 12 -8.57 -5.83 -17.44
CA LEU A 12 -8.07 -7.02 -16.73
C LEU A 12 -7.27 -6.63 -15.49
N GLN A 13 -6.44 -5.58 -15.58
CA GLN A 13 -5.71 -5.05 -14.44
C GLN A 13 -6.66 -4.54 -13.37
N PHE A 14 -7.68 -3.77 -13.74
CA PHE A 14 -8.72 -3.30 -12.81
C PHE A 14 -9.42 -4.46 -12.08
N SER A 15 -9.80 -5.51 -12.80
CA SER A 15 -10.48 -6.67 -12.20
C SER A 15 -9.59 -7.44 -11.23
N LEU A 16 -8.32 -7.66 -11.59
CA LEU A 16 -7.32 -8.25 -10.69
C LEU A 16 -7.10 -7.37 -9.46
N TYR A 17 -7.15 -6.05 -9.64
CA TYR A 17 -7.01 -5.10 -8.55
C TYR A 17 -8.17 -5.18 -7.57
N GLU A 18 -9.41 -5.16 -8.02
CA GLU A 18 -10.55 -5.26 -7.10
C GLU A 18 -10.56 -6.58 -6.31
N VAL A 19 -10.22 -7.69 -6.97
CA VAL A 19 -10.18 -9.02 -6.34
C VAL A 19 -9.04 -9.14 -5.34
N PHE A 20 -7.81 -8.84 -5.74
CA PHE A 20 -6.67 -9.01 -4.83
C PHE A 20 -6.65 -7.90 -3.77
N GLY A 21 -6.99 -6.67 -4.14
CA GLY A 21 -6.87 -5.47 -3.30
C GLY A 21 -7.88 -5.40 -2.17
N TYR A 22 -9.09 -5.92 -2.39
CA TYR A 22 -10.18 -5.83 -1.40
C TYR A 22 -10.73 -7.19 -1.01
N LEU A 23 -11.06 -8.06 -1.97
CA LEU A 23 -11.73 -9.32 -1.65
C LEU A 23 -10.84 -10.26 -0.82
N LEU A 24 -9.58 -10.44 -1.18
CA LEU A 24 -8.65 -11.28 -0.43
C LEU A 24 -8.39 -10.78 1.01
N PRO A 25 -7.99 -9.51 1.24
CA PRO A 25 -7.78 -9.02 2.61
C PRO A 25 -9.06 -9.05 3.45
N GLY A 26 -10.20 -8.74 2.84
CA GLY A 26 -11.47 -8.77 3.54
C GLY A 26 -11.95 -10.17 3.86
N THR A 27 -11.71 -11.15 2.98
CA THR A 27 -11.98 -12.57 3.28
C THR A 27 -11.15 -13.04 4.47
N ALA A 28 -9.86 -12.69 4.51
CA ALA A 28 -8.99 -13.00 5.66
C ALA A 28 -9.49 -12.33 6.96
N LEU A 29 -9.89 -11.05 6.87
CA LEU A 29 -10.46 -10.32 8.00
C LEU A 29 -11.76 -10.96 8.51
N CYS A 30 -12.72 -11.24 7.62
CA CYS A 30 -13.99 -11.88 7.95
C CYS A 30 -13.79 -13.29 8.54
N ALA A 31 -12.88 -14.09 7.96
CA ALA A 31 -12.55 -15.41 8.49
C ALA A 31 -11.96 -15.31 9.91
N GLY A 32 -11.05 -14.36 10.14
CA GLY A 32 -10.48 -14.11 11.47
C GLY A 32 -11.52 -13.70 12.50
N LEU A 33 -12.38 -12.73 12.17
CA LEU A 33 -13.47 -12.30 13.05
C LEU A 33 -14.48 -13.42 13.29
N GLY A 34 -14.81 -14.20 12.26
CA GLY A 34 -15.67 -15.36 12.36
C GLY A 34 -15.10 -16.43 13.29
N LEU A 35 -13.79 -16.68 13.22
CA LEU A 35 -13.08 -17.60 14.13
C LEU A 35 -13.06 -17.09 15.57
N VAL A 36 -12.83 -15.79 15.79
CA VAL A 36 -12.91 -15.19 17.14
C VAL A 36 -14.33 -15.36 17.69
N PHE A 37 -15.34 -14.99 16.91
CA PHE A 37 -16.74 -15.14 17.30
C PHE A 37 -17.08 -16.60 17.60
N TRP A 38 -16.64 -17.53 16.76
CA TRP A 38 -16.84 -18.95 16.99
C TRP A 38 -16.16 -19.40 18.30
N ALA A 39 -14.89 -19.08 18.47
CA ALA A 39 -14.13 -19.45 19.64
C ALA A 39 -14.83 -19.00 20.94
N LEU A 40 -15.40 -17.80 20.96
CA LEU A 40 -16.02 -17.22 22.15
C LEU A 40 -17.46 -17.69 22.42
N TYR A 41 -18.30 -17.82 21.39
CA TYR A 41 -19.76 -17.89 21.62
C TYR A 41 -20.42 -19.25 21.38
N PHE A 42 -19.89 -20.11 20.52
CA PHE A 42 -20.57 -21.38 20.23
C PHE A 42 -19.87 -22.54 20.91
N PRO A 43 -20.39 -23.15 21.99
CA PRO A 43 -19.73 -24.27 22.66
C PRO A 43 -19.58 -25.51 21.76
N ARG A 44 -20.42 -25.63 20.73
CA ARG A 44 -20.42 -26.78 19.82
C ARG A 44 -19.15 -26.86 18.95
N PRO A 45 -18.63 -28.08 18.72
CA PRO A 45 -17.39 -28.31 17.97
C PRO A 45 -17.57 -28.25 16.44
N ALA A 46 -18.81 -28.18 15.94
CA ALA A 46 -19.09 -28.14 14.51
C ALA A 46 -20.15 -27.08 14.17
N ILE A 47 -19.83 -26.22 13.21
CA ILE A 47 -20.81 -25.38 12.51
C ILE A 47 -20.94 -25.95 11.11
N LEU A 48 -22.15 -26.41 10.77
CA LEU A 48 -22.47 -26.80 9.41
C LEU A 48 -22.92 -25.54 8.67
N PHE A 49 -22.05 -25.03 7.80
CA PHE A 49 -22.44 -24.01 6.85
C PHE A 49 -23.10 -24.69 5.65
N ASP A 50 -24.36 -24.36 5.38
CA ASP A 50 -24.99 -24.77 4.12
C ASP A 50 -24.56 -23.82 3.00
N LEU A 51 -23.38 -24.08 2.43
CA LEU A 51 -22.77 -23.28 1.36
C LEU A 51 -23.35 -23.60 -0.03
N LYS A 52 -24.53 -24.20 -0.12
CA LYS A 52 -25.04 -24.73 -1.39
C LYS A 52 -25.69 -23.68 -2.27
N THR A 53 -26.19 -22.59 -1.70
CA THR A 53 -26.96 -21.58 -2.43
C THR A 53 -26.06 -20.47 -2.97
N ALA A 54 -26.35 -19.99 -4.19
CA ALA A 54 -25.56 -18.92 -4.81
C ALA A 54 -25.66 -17.62 -4.01
N GLU A 55 -26.80 -17.39 -3.35
CA GLU A 55 -27.09 -16.26 -2.49
C GLU A 55 -26.10 -16.16 -1.32
N VAL A 56 -25.72 -17.30 -0.73
CA VAL A 56 -24.73 -17.35 0.36
C VAL A 56 -23.34 -16.97 -0.16
N TRP A 57 -22.95 -17.46 -1.33
CA TRP A 57 -21.66 -17.09 -1.95
C TRP A 57 -21.60 -15.61 -2.32
N VAL A 58 -22.65 -15.07 -2.94
CA VAL A 58 -22.75 -13.64 -3.25
C VAL A 58 -22.62 -12.83 -1.97
N THR A 59 -23.32 -13.23 -0.91
CA THR A 59 -23.21 -12.58 0.41
C THR A 59 -21.78 -12.60 0.93
N PHE A 60 -21.09 -13.75 0.93
CA PHE A 60 -19.70 -13.84 1.38
C PHE A 60 -18.76 -12.95 0.54
N ILE A 61 -18.93 -12.93 -0.78
CA ILE A 61 -18.10 -12.11 -1.67
C ILE A 61 -18.33 -10.63 -1.40
N THR A 62 -19.59 -10.19 -1.28
CA THR A 62 -19.92 -8.79 -1.00
C THR A 62 -19.40 -8.35 0.37
N PHE A 63 -19.63 -9.15 1.42
CA PHE A 63 -19.11 -8.85 2.76
C PHE A 63 -17.58 -8.85 2.78
N GLY A 64 -16.95 -9.82 2.13
CA GLY A 64 -15.49 -9.86 1.98
C GLY A 64 -14.97 -8.62 1.28
N TYR A 65 -15.59 -8.20 0.18
CA TYR A 65 -15.20 -6.98 -0.53
C TYR A 65 -15.27 -5.72 0.36
N VAL A 66 -16.41 -5.51 1.05
CA VAL A 66 -16.58 -4.37 1.96
C VAL A 66 -15.60 -4.44 3.13
N ALA A 67 -15.40 -5.61 3.72
CA ALA A 67 -14.43 -5.82 4.79
C ALA A 67 -12.99 -5.54 4.31
N GLY A 68 -12.69 -5.75 3.03
CA GLY A 68 -11.42 -5.39 2.40
C GLY A 68 -11.12 -3.91 2.49
N HIS A 69 -12.09 -3.07 2.14
CA HIS A 69 -12.00 -1.61 2.28
C HIS A 69 -11.75 -1.20 3.73
N VAL A 70 -12.44 -1.84 4.69
CA VAL A 70 -12.24 -1.60 6.12
C VAL A 70 -10.82 -2.01 6.55
N ALA A 71 -10.34 -3.18 6.13
CA ALA A 71 -8.99 -3.66 6.43
C ALA A 71 -7.93 -2.68 5.91
N GLN A 72 -8.10 -2.18 4.68
CA GLN A 72 -7.22 -1.18 4.09
C GLN A 72 -7.27 0.15 4.85
N ALA A 73 -8.45 0.62 5.26
CA ALA A 73 -8.58 1.83 6.05
C ALA A 73 -7.86 1.72 7.42
N ILE A 74 -7.98 0.57 8.08
CA ILE A 74 -7.24 0.25 9.31
C ILE A 74 -5.74 0.24 9.03
N GLY A 75 -5.29 -0.43 7.98
CA GLY A 75 -3.87 -0.50 7.61
C GLY A 75 -3.28 0.89 7.31
N ASN A 76 -4.04 1.75 6.64
CA ASN A 76 -3.68 3.15 6.41
C ASN A 76 -3.55 3.92 7.72
N LYS A 77 -4.46 3.70 8.68
CA LYS A 77 -4.40 4.33 10.02
C LYS A 77 -3.17 3.87 10.80
N ILE A 78 -2.86 2.57 10.78
CA ILE A 78 -1.67 1.98 11.41
C ILE A 78 -0.42 2.68 10.87
N VAL A 79 -0.23 2.73 9.56
CA VAL A 79 0.96 3.37 8.98
C VAL A 79 1.06 4.85 9.38
N LYS A 80 -0.04 5.60 9.34
CA LYS A 80 -0.06 7.01 9.75
C LYS A 80 0.33 7.21 11.22
N GLN A 81 0.03 6.26 12.10
CA GLN A 81 0.32 6.36 13.53
C GLN A 81 1.76 6.01 13.89
N PHE A 82 2.43 5.12 13.16
CA PHE A 82 3.80 4.70 13.47
C PHE A 82 4.82 5.65 12.84
N THR A 83 4.95 5.65 11.52
CA THR A 83 5.85 6.54 10.78
C THR A 83 5.42 6.48 9.31
N SER A 84 5.31 7.64 8.67
CA SER A 84 5.08 7.65 7.22
C SER A 84 6.28 7.02 6.50
N ALA A 85 6.03 6.31 5.40
CA ALA A 85 7.13 5.65 4.70
C ALA A 85 8.12 6.69 4.15
N GLU A 86 7.57 7.78 3.63
CA GLU A 86 8.27 8.94 3.10
C GLU A 86 9.23 9.54 4.12
N GLU A 87 8.76 9.77 5.35
CA GLU A 87 9.60 10.27 6.43
C GLU A 87 10.71 9.27 6.75
N LYS A 88 10.36 8.01 7.03
CA LYS A 88 11.35 6.99 7.37
C LYS A 88 12.46 6.88 6.33
N ILE A 89 12.12 6.80 5.06
CA ILE A 89 13.07 6.54 3.96
C ILE A 89 13.96 7.75 3.71
N VAL A 90 13.40 8.97 3.73
CA VAL A 90 14.17 10.19 3.45
C VAL A 90 15.04 10.59 4.65
N THR A 91 14.65 10.25 5.89
CA THR A 91 15.47 10.53 7.08
C THR A 91 16.52 9.45 7.36
N ASP A 92 16.31 8.22 6.88
CA ASP A 92 17.26 7.12 7.08
C ASP A 92 18.42 7.23 6.09
N SER A 93 19.57 7.69 6.58
CA SER A 93 20.79 7.84 5.78
C SER A 93 21.32 6.53 5.19
N ASN A 94 20.86 5.37 5.69
CA ASN A 94 21.22 4.07 5.12
C ASN A 94 20.31 3.69 3.95
N ALA A 95 19.07 4.18 3.93
CA ALA A 95 18.10 3.87 2.88
C ALA A 95 18.33 4.72 1.63
N PHE A 96 18.78 5.98 1.82
CA PHE A 96 18.98 6.90 0.71
C PHE A 96 20.22 7.78 0.89
N PRO A 97 21.13 7.86 -0.10
CA PRO A 97 22.31 8.73 -0.05
C PRO A 97 21.92 10.19 0.20
N ALA A 98 22.56 10.83 1.19
CA ALA A 98 22.28 12.21 1.57
C ALA A 98 22.50 13.20 0.41
N GLU A 99 23.43 12.88 -0.48
CA GLU A 99 23.75 13.63 -1.69
C GLU A 99 22.56 13.69 -2.65
N LEU A 100 21.80 12.59 -2.79
CA LEU A 100 20.62 12.56 -3.66
C LEU A 100 19.47 13.37 -3.06
N VAL A 101 19.25 13.31 -1.74
CA VAL A 101 18.25 14.17 -1.07
C VAL A 101 18.61 15.64 -1.25
N LYS A 102 19.90 15.98 -1.06
CA LYS A 102 20.41 17.34 -1.27
C LYS A 102 20.18 17.81 -2.70
N ALA A 103 20.53 16.98 -3.70
CA ALA A 103 20.30 17.29 -5.11
C ALA A 103 18.80 17.50 -5.42
N CYS A 104 17.91 16.68 -4.83
CA CYS A 104 16.46 16.86 -4.98
C CYS A 104 16.00 18.19 -4.39
N ARG A 105 16.44 18.53 -3.17
CA ARG A 105 16.11 19.81 -2.51
C ARG A 105 16.59 21.01 -3.33
N GLU A 106 17.82 20.96 -3.82
CA GLU A 106 18.37 22.03 -4.67
C GLU A 106 17.58 22.18 -5.96
N LYS A 107 17.20 21.08 -6.61
CA LYS A 107 16.39 21.11 -7.83
C LYS A 107 14.97 21.62 -7.58
N VAL A 108 14.31 21.19 -6.50
CA VAL A 108 13.00 21.72 -6.08
C VAL A 108 13.10 23.23 -5.79
N ALA A 109 14.12 23.66 -5.06
CA ALA A 109 14.35 25.08 -4.79
C ALA A 109 14.50 25.89 -6.09
N LYS A 110 15.27 25.40 -7.06
CA LYS A 110 15.41 26.03 -8.38
C LYS A 110 14.09 26.11 -9.15
N MET A 111 13.29 25.03 -9.15
CA MET A 111 11.99 25.04 -9.83
C MET A 111 11.02 26.03 -9.18
N LEU A 112 10.99 26.08 -7.85
CA LEU A 112 10.14 27.03 -7.12
C LEU A 112 10.58 28.48 -7.30
N THR A 113 11.86 28.77 -7.56
CA THR A 113 12.31 30.16 -7.82
C THR A 113 12.22 30.58 -9.27
N THR A 114 12.33 29.64 -10.22
CA THR A 114 12.40 29.95 -11.66
C THR A 114 11.01 30.02 -12.30
N ASP A 115 10.09 29.13 -11.91
CA ASP A 115 8.76 29.03 -12.52
C ASP A 115 7.67 29.76 -11.71
N SER A 116 7.88 30.00 -10.42
CA SER A 116 6.94 30.80 -9.63
C SER A 116 7.13 32.27 -9.97
N GLN A 117 6.03 32.97 -10.26
CA GLN A 117 6.04 34.42 -10.43
C GLN A 117 6.93 35.08 -9.36
N PRO A 118 7.80 36.04 -9.72
CA PRO A 118 8.58 36.78 -8.74
C PRO A 118 7.62 37.42 -7.74
N GLY A 119 7.53 36.86 -6.53
CA GLY A 119 6.54 37.24 -5.52
C GLY A 119 5.59 36.15 -5.02
N LEU A 120 5.83 34.85 -5.28
CA LEU A 120 5.11 33.79 -4.55
C LEU A 120 5.51 33.83 -3.06
N VAL A 121 4.74 34.58 -2.28
CA VAL A 121 4.83 34.65 -0.83
C VAL A 121 3.96 33.53 -0.27
N LEU A 122 4.53 32.70 0.62
CA LEU A 122 3.73 31.69 1.33
C LEU A 122 2.65 32.38 2.19
N ALA A 123 1.63 31.64 2.61
CA ALA A 123 0.52 32.19 3.40
C ALA A 123 0.97 32.88 4.72
N ASP A 124 2.20 32.63 5.17
CA ASP A 124 2.82 33.22 6.34
C ASP A 124 3.69 34.46 6.06
N GLY A 125 3.80 34.92 4.82
CA GLY A 125 4.61 36.09 4.46
C GLY A 125 6.07 35.79 4.11
N SER A 126 6.51 34.52 4.17
CA SER A 126 7.89 34.16 3.86
C SER A 126 8.16 34.04 2.35
N ASN A 127 9.38 34.40 1.94
CA ASN A 127 9.86 34.19 0.56
C ASN A 127 9.94 32.68 0.28
N ALA A 128 9.26 32.17 -0.75
CA ALA A 128 9.19 30.74 -1.07
C ALA A 128 10.55 30.05 -1.37
N ALA A 129 11.64 30.81 -1.53
CA ALA A 129 12.98 30.29 -1.82
C ALA A 129 13.71 29.69 -0.59
N GLU A 130 13.58 30.30 0.59
CA GLU A 130 14.16 29.76 1.83
C GLU A 130 13.49 28.47 2.35
N PRO A 131 12.15 28.33 2.37
CA PRO A 131 11.48 27.14 2.90
C PRO A 131 11.74 25.89 2.04
N ALA A 132 12.24 26.04 0.80
CA ALA A 132 12.59 24.89 -0.03
C ALA A 132 13.77 24.07 0.51
N LYS A 133 14.71 24.70 1.25
CA LYS A 133 15.82 23.97 1.89
C LYS A 133 15.35 23.11 3.05
N ASP A 134 14.37 23.61 3.80
CA ASP A 134 13.84 22.98 5.01
C ASP A 134 12.50 22.26 4.79
N LEU A 135 12.18 21.94 3.53
CA LEU A 135 10.97 21.17 3.20
C LEU A 135 10.91 19.88 4.02
N PRO A 136 9.79 19.61 4.73
CA PRO A 136 9.61 18.35 5.40
C PRO A 136 9.78 17.18 4.41
N PRO A 137 10.41 16.06 4.82
CA PRO A 137 10.63 14.89 3.96
C PRO A 137 9.42 14.47 3.12
N LEU A 138 8.24 14.47 3.74
CA LEU A 138 6.97 14.16 3.10
C LEU A 138 6.64 15.11 1.93
N TRP A 139 6.89 16.41 2.10
CA TRP A 139 6.63 17.39 1.06
C TRP A 139 7.65 17.33 -0.07
N LEU A 140 8.94 17.11 0.25
CA LEU A 140 9.97 16.88 -0.76
C LEU A 140 9.59 15.70 -1.67
N TYR A 141 9.22 14.57 -1.08
CA TYR A 141 8.74 13.40 -1.84
C TYR A 141 7.51 13.74 -2.70
N ARG A 142 6.51 14.45 -2.15
CA ARG A 142 5.30 14.82 -2.90
C ARG A 142 5.60 15.70 -4.11
N PHE A 143 6.53 16.66 -3.99
CA PHE A 143 6.94 17.48 -5.11
C PHE A 143 7.64 16.65 -6.19
N CYS A 144 8.55 15.76 -5.80
CA CYS A 144 9.23 14.87 -6.73
C CYS A 144 8.24 13.94 -7.45
N ASP A 145 7.33 13.31 -6.70
CA ASP A 145 6.27 12.44 -7.24
C ASP A 145 5.38 13.19 -8.23
N ASP A 146 4.87 14.37 -7.86
CA ASP A 146 4.01 15.18 -8.72
C ASP A 146 4.72 15.64 -10.01
N ALA A 147 5.98 16.04 -9.91
CA ALA A 147 6.78 16.40 -11.08
C ALA A 147 7.01 15.22 -12.02
N VAL A 148 7.28 14.02 -11.48
CA VAL A 148 7.39 12.78 -12.27
C VAL A 148 6.08 12.44 -12.97
N LEU A 149 4.93 12.58 -12.30
CA LEU A 149 3.62 12.36 -12.92
C LEU A 149 3.37 13.31 -14.09
N ARG A 150 3.65 14.60 -13.89
CA ARG A 150 3.46 15.64 -14.92
C ARG A 150 4.40 15.46 -16.11
N SER A 151 5.51 14.75 -15.96
CA SER A 151 6.43 14.41 -17.06
C SER A 151 5.90 13.34 -18.04
N GLY A 152 4.67 12.84 -17.84
CA GLY A 152 4.00 11.93 -18.79
C GLY A 152 4.05 10.45 -18.41
N LYS A 153 4.57 10.09 -17.23
CA LYS A 153 4.49 8.73 -16.69
C LYS A 153 3.16 8.48 -15.96
N LEU A 154 2.05 8.72 -16.66
CA LEU A 154 0.70 8.53 -16.12
C LEU A 154 0.41 7.02 -16.04
N GLY A 155 0.06 6.52 -14.85
CA GLY A 155 -0.34 5.13 -14.60
C GLY A 155 0.46 4.40 -13.52
N GLU A 156 1.77 4.66 -13.38
CA GLU A 156 2.60 3.95 -12.38
C GLU A 156 2.15 4.21 -10.93
N ARG A 157 1.67 5.44 -10.66
CA ARG A 157 1.19 5.82 -9.33
C ARG A 157 -0.06 5.08 -8.90
N GLU A 158 -1.00 4.83 -9.81
CA GLU A 158 -2.21 4.06 -9.50
C GLU A 158 -1.85 2.63 -9.11
N VAL A 159 -0.92 2.01 -9.86
CA VAL A 159 -0.36 0.70 -9.52
C VAL A 159 0.31 0.72 -8.14
N TYR A 160 0.97 1.82 -7.78
CA TYR A 160 1.60 1.93 -6.46
C TYR A 160 0.61 2.09 -5.32
N ILE A 161 -0.37 2.98 -5.46
CA ILE A 161 -1.45 3.18 -4.47
C ILE A 161 -2.19 1.86 -4.25
N TYR A 162 -2.49 1.16 -5.34
CA TYR A 162 -3.13 -0.13 -5.30
C TYR A 162 -2.32 -1.18 -4.53
N ARG A 163 -1.04 -1.38 -4.89
CA ARG A 163 -0.17 -2.37 -4.22
C ARG A 163 0.03 -2.06 -2.75
N GLU A 164 0.12 -0.77 -2.42
CA GLU A 164 0.21 -0.29 -1.05
C GLU A 164 -1.05 -0.63 -0.24
N GLY A 165 -2.23 -0.36 -0.80
CA GLY A 165 -3.52 -0.75 -0.23
C GLY A 165 -3.61 -2.26 0.00
N PHE A 166 -3.23 -3.06 -1.01
CA PHE A 166 -3.18 -4.51 -0.94
C PHE A 166 -2.32 -5.01 0.23
N TYR A 167 -1.05 -4.58 0.32
CA TYR A 167 -0.16 -5.08 1.38
C TYR A 167 -0.66 -4.68 2.77
N ARG A 168 -1.16 -3.45 2.93
CA ARG A 168 -1.68 -2.94 4.21
C ARG A 168 -2.96 -3.67 4.63
N GLY A 169 -3.93 -3.77 3.74
CA GLY A 169 -5.19 -4.47 4.00
C GLY A 169 -4.95 -5.96 4.29
N THR A 170 -4.10 -6.61 3.51
CA THR A 170 -3.81 -8.05 3.67
C THR A 170 -3.04 -8.31 4.95
N PHE A 171 -2.09 -7.45 5.32
CA PHE A 171 -1.43 -7.51 6.62
C PHE A 171 -2.45 -7.48 7.78
N VAL A 172 -3.38 -6.52 7.76
CA VAL A 172 -4.44 -6.42 8.79
C VAL A 172 -5.30 -7.68 8.82
N GLY A 173 -5.76 -8.15 7.66
CA GLY A 173 -6.56 -9.37 7.55
C GLY A 173 -5.87 -10.58 8.15
N PHE A 174 -4.58 -10.80 7.83
CA PHE A 174 -3.82 -11.93 8.38
C PHE A 174 -3.46 -11.78 9.86
N VAL A 175 -3.28 -10.56 10.39
CA VAL A 175 -3.13 -10.35 11.84
C VAL A 175 -4.40 -10.77 12.57
N VAL A 176 -5.57 -10.31 12.10
CA VAL A 176 -6.85 -10.68 12.72
C VAL A 176 -7.12 -12.18 12.56
N LEU A 177 -6.80 -12.76 11.41
CA LEU A 177 -6.89 -14.20 11.18
C LEU A 177 -6.00 -14.99 12.14
N THR A 178 -4.78 -14.52 12.38
CA THR A 178 -3.86 -15.12 13.37
C THR A 178 -4.48 -15.11 14.76
N VAL A 179 -5.03 -13.97 15.19
CA VAL A 179 -5.72 -13.84 16.49
C VAL A 179 -6.91 -14.81 16.56
N GLY A 180 -7.70 -14.93 15.49
CA GLY A 180 -8.81 -15.87 15.40
C GLY A 180 -8.36 -17.33 15.56
N TRP A 181 -7.30 -17.74 14.86
CA TRP A 181 -6.75 -19.09 15.01
C TRP A 181 -6.20 -19.35 16.41
N VAL A 182 -5.50 -18.38 17.02
CA VAL A 182 -5.01 -18.50 18.40
C VAL A 182 -6.17 -18.67 19.38
N ALA A 183 -7.19 -17.82 19.30
CA ALA A 183 -8.38 -17.92 20.14
C ALA A 183 -9.06 -19.29 20.02
N PHE A 184 -9.16 -19.79 18.79
CA PHE A 184 -9.73 -21.11 18.52
C PHE A 184 -8.86 -22.26 19.05
N ALA A 185 -7.53 -22.19 18.90
CA ALA A 185 -6.60 -23.19 19.44
C ALA A 185 -6.66 -23.24 20.97
N LEU A 186 -6.62 -22.08 21.63
CA LEU A 186 -6.73 -21.98 23.09
C LEU A 186 -8.02 -22.62 23.59
N ARG A 187 -9.13 -22.35 22.92
CA ARG A 187 -10.40 -23.00 23.24
C ARG A 187 -10.33 -24.52 23.09
N LEU A 188 -9.75 -25.06 22.02
CA LEU A 188 -9.66 -26.51 21.83
C LEU A 188 -8.76 -27.20 22.88
N TRP A 189 -7.78 -26.50 23.43
CA TRP A 189 -6.89 -27.03 24.46
C TRP A 189 -7.46 -26.92 25.88
N PHE A 190 -8.20 -25.86 26.17
CA PHE A 190 -8.63 -25.55 27.54
C PHE A 190 -10.14 -25.61 27.74
N GLY A 191 -10.93 -25.79 26.68
CA GLY A 191 -12.39 -25.87 26.74
C GLY A 191 -12.89 -27.19 27.31
N ALA A 192 -14.08 -27.17 27.93
CA ALA A 192 -14.70 -28.34 28.57
C ALA A 192 -14.98 -29.50 27.60
N GLU A 193 -15.15 -29.21 26.30
CA GLU A 193 -15.30 -30.18 25.22
C GLU A 193 -13.93 -30.43 24.57
N ASN A 194 -13.08 -31.19 25.28
CA ASN A 194 -11.71 -31.46 24.86
C ASN A 194 -11.64 -32.17 23.50
N GLY A 195 -10.78 -31.66 22.63
CA GLY A 195 -10.08 -32.49 21.65
C GLY A 195 -10.13 -31.98 20.23
N THR A 196 -11.32 -31.83 19.64
CA THR A 196 -11.44 -31.60 18.20
C THR A 196 -12.67 -30.77 17.80
N ALA A 197 -12.48 -29.91 16.79
CA ALA A 197 -13.55 -29.28 16.04
C ALA A 197 -13.67 -29.93 14.65
N ARG A 198 -14.82 -29.79 14.00
CA ARG A 198 -15.00 -30.22 12.60
C ARG A 198 -15.31 -29.02 11.72
N ILE A 199 -14.53 -28.87 10.65
CA ILE A 199 -14.80 -27.91 9.57
C ILE A 199 -15.03 -28.75 8.31
N GLY A 200 -16.30 -28.90 7.92
CA GLY A 200 -16.69 -29.85 6.88
C GLY A 200 -16.38 -31.29 7.28
N THR A 201 -15.62 -31.99 6.44
CA THR A 201 -15.15 -33.37 6.71
C THR A 201 -13.84 -33.42 7.48
N ALA A 202 -13.16 -32.29 7.65
CA ALA A 202 -11.84 -32.24 8.27
C ALA A 202 -11.93 -32.05 9.78
N GLU A 203 -11.23 -32.91 10.51
CA GLU A 203 -11.05 -32.80 11.95
C GLU A 203 -9.91 -31.84 12.29
N MET A 204 -10.21 -30.84 13.11
CA MET A 204 -9.31 -29.78 13.54
C MET A 204 -8.91 -30.03 14.99
N THR A 205 -7.69 -30.56 15.17
CA THR A 205 -7.05 -30.65 16.48
C THR A 205 -6.43 -29.31 16.85
N GLY A 206 -6.23 -29.04 18.14
CA GLY A 206 -5.56 -27.81 18.59
C GLY A 206 -4.18 -27.59 17.95
N ALA A 207 -3.42 -28.67 17.70
CA ALA A 207 -2.13 -28.60 17.02
C ALA A 207 -2.24 -28.16 15.55
N ARG A 208 -3.24 -28.67 14.80
CA ARG A 208 -3.49 -28.24 13.41
C ARG A 208 -3.90 -26.77 13.35
N VAL A 209 -4.74 -26.34 14.28
CA VAL A 209 -5.16 -24.93 14.40
C VAL A 209 -3.97 -24.03 14.73
N ALA A 210 -3.11 -24.44 15.67
CA ALA A 210 -1.89 -23.70 16.01
C ALA A 210 -0.92 -23.58 14.81
N TYR A 211 -0.80 -24.62 13.99
CA TYR A 211 -0.03 -24.55 12.74
C TYR A 211 -0.56 -23.45 11.79
N PHE A 212 -1.88 -23.36 11.60
CA PHE A 212 -2.48 -22.29 10.79
C PHE A 212 -2.30 -20.89 11.41
N ALA A 213 -2.30 -20.78 12.74
CA ALA A 213 -1.97 -19.53 13.43
C ALA A 213 -0.53 -19.09 13.10
N VAL A 214 0.45 -19.99 13.23
CA VAL A 214 1.85 -19.70 12.90
C VAL A 214 2.01 -19.34 11.43
N LEU A 215 1.40 -20.09 10.52
CA LEU A 215 1.45 -19.80 9.09
C LEU A 215 0.87 -18.41 8.77
N SER A 216 -0.26 -18.07 9.39
CA SER A 216 -0.90 -16.75 9.23
C SER A 216 -0.04 -15.62 9.78
N ALA A 217 0.61 -15.83 10.93
CA ALA A 217 1.52 -14.85 11.53
C ALA A 217 2.76 -14.61 10.66
N VAL A 218 3.33 -15.69 10.12
CA VAL A 218 4.45 -15.62 9.17
C VAL A 218 4.02 -14.86 7.91
N ALA A 219 2.87 -15.18 7.32
CA ALA A 219 2.34 -14.47 6.17
C ALA A 219 2.14 -12.96 6.45
N ALA A 220 1.55 -12.60 7.59
CA ALA A 220 1.41 -11.21 8.03
C ALA A 220 2.78 -10.52 8.12
N ARG A 221 3.77 -11.18 8.74
CA ARG A 221 5.13 -10.65 8.85
C ARG A 221 5.76 -10.41 7.49
N PHE A 222 5.65 -11.36 6.56
CA PHE A 222 6.16 -11.21 5.19
C PHE A 222 5.49 -10.06 4.44
N LEU A 223 4.17 -9.91 4.56
CA LEU A 223 3.45 -8.79 3.95
C LEU A 223 3.91 -7.45 4.50
N TRP A 224 4.16 -7.35 5.81
CA TRP A 224 4.72 -6.15 6.41
C TRP A 224 6.13 -5.84 5.89
N VAL A 225 7.03 -6.83 5.79
CA VAL A 225 8.35 -6.64 5.17
C VAL A 225 8.22 -6.14 3.73
N ARG A 226 7.36 -6.80 2.94
CA ARG A 226 7.15 -6.46 1.53
C ARG A 226 6.58 -5.06 1.37
N TYR A 227 5.66 -4.64 2.23
CA TYR A 227 5.14 -3.27 2.26
C TYR A 227 6.26 -2.25 2.41
N TRP A 228 7.15 -2.40 3.41
CA TRP A 228 8.24 -1.45 3.64
C TRP A 228 9.23 -1.40 2.48
N ARG A 229 9.63 -2.57 1.98
CA ARG A 229 10.52 -2.66 0.82
C ARG A 229 9.89 -2.02 -0.41
N PHE A 230 8.59 -2.23 -0.63
CA PHE A 230 7.85 -1.61 -1.72
C PHE A 230 7.77 -0.09 -1.59
N ALA A 231 7.50 0.41 -0.38
CA ALA A 231 7.44 1.85 -0.12
C ALA A 231 8.82 2.51 -0.35
N GLU A 232 9.91 1.84 0.02
CA GLU A 232 11.29 2.26 -0.26
C GLU A 232 11.52 2.40 -1.76
N TYR A 233 11.19 1.37 -2.54
CA TYR A 233 11.33 1.44 -4.00
C TYR A 233 10.53 2.59 -4.61
N ARG A 234 9.29 2.82 -4.14
CA ARG A 234 8.44 3.90 -4.65
C ARG A 234 9.05 5.28 -4.38
N VAL A 235 9.51 5.53 -3.16
CA VAL A 235 10.13 6.82 -2.78
C VAL A 235 11.41 7.04 -3.58
N THR A 236 12.25 6.00 -3.69
CA THR A 236 13.48 6.04 -4.49
C THR A 236 13.21 6.32 -5.97
N GLN A 237 12.21 5.67 -6.56
CA GLN A 237 11.80 5.90 -7.95
C GLN A 237 11.30 7.34 -8.18
N ALA A 238 10.51 7.88 -7.26
CA ALA A 238 10.04 9.27 -7.38
C ALA A 238 11.20 10.28 -7.31
N LEU A 239 12.14 10.10 -6.38
CA LEU A 239 13.29 10.99 -6.22
C LEU A 239 14.25 10.90 -7.42
N LEU A 240 14.63 9.69 -7.83
CA LEU A 240 15.50 9.49 -8.99
C LEU A 240 14.82 9.94 -10.28
N GLY A 241 13.54 9.59 -10.46
CA GLY A 241 12.72 10.05 -11.57
C GLY A 241 12.74 11.58 -11.67
N PHE A 242 12.52 12.26 -10.54
CA PHE A 242 12.55 13.72 -10.50
C PHE A 242 13.89 14.31 -10.93
N LEU A 243 15.01 13.72 -10.48
CA LEU A 243 16.35 14.17 -10.88
C LEU A 243 16.60 14.01 -12.39
N THR A 244 16.01 13.00 -13.02
CA THR A 244 16.17 12.74 -14.47
C THR A 244 15.31 13.61 -15.39
N ILE A 245 14.30 14.32 -14.87
CA ILE A 245 13.50 15.25 -15.67
C ILE A 245 14.39 16.38 -16.19
N LYS A 246 14.46 16.61 -17.50
CA LYS A 246 15.24 17.72 -18.08
C LYS A 246 14.64 19.08 -17.74
N ASP A 247 15.49 20.06 -17.45
CA ASP A 247 15.06 21.44 -17.22
C ASP A 247 14.73 22.10 -18.57
N LYS A 248 13.49 22.58 -18.77
CA LYS A 248 13.07 23.22 -20.04
C LYS A 248 13.93 24.42 -20.48
N ALA A 249 14.72 24.98 -19.57
CA ALA A 249 15.64 26.07 -19.86
C ALA A 249 16.85 25.62 -20.71
N SER A 250 17.26 24.35 -20.66
CA SER A 250 18.38 23.85 -21.47
C SER A 250 18.01 23.80 -22.95
N ASP A 251 16.80 23.35 -23.29
CA ASP A 251 16.37 23.14 -24.67
C ASP A 251 16.29 24.47 -25.47
N LYS A 252 15.88 25.57 -24.82
CA LYS A 252 15.83 26.89 -25.48
C LYS A 252 17.21 27.47 -25.82
N THR A 253 18.26 26.99 -25.16
CA THR A 253 19.62 27.47 -25.40
C THR A 253 20.23 26.74 -26.60
N GLU A 254 20.00 25.43 -26.72
CA GLU A 254 20.43 24.65 -27.90
C GLU A 254 19.74 25.13 -29.19
N ASP A 255 18.43 25.39 -29.16
CA ASP A 255 17.70 25.89 -30.33
C ASP A 255 18.18 27.26 -30.82
N LYS A 256 18.74 28.09 -29.94
CA LYS A 256 19.30 29.41 -30.31
C LYS A 256 20.70 29.28 -30.91
N VAL A 257 21.51 28.34 -30.42
CA VAL A 257 22.86 28.10 -30.95
C VAL A 257 22.77 27.52 -32.36
N VAL A 258 21.91 26.53 -32.60
CA VAL A 258 21.73 25.92 -33.93
C VAL A 258 21.24 26.93 -34.98
N LYS A 259 20.38 27.89 -34.59
CA LYS A 259 19.90 28.95 -35.49
C LYS A 259 20.93 30.04 -35.81
N ASN A 260 21.95 30.21 -34.97
CA ASN A 260 23.01 31.19 -35.22
C ASN A 260 24.15 30.64 -36.07
N GLU A 261 24.32 29.32 -36.16
CA GLU A 261 25.33 28.70 -37.03
C GLU A 261 24.86 28.47 -38.48
N THR A 262 23.56 28.68 -38.75
CA THR A 262 22.94 28.46 -40.07
C THR A 262 22.63 29.74 -40.85
N ASN A 263 23.04 30.91 -40.32
CA ASN A 263 22.99 32.21 -41.01
C ASN A 263 24.41 32.73 -41.26
#